data_AF-A0A554K7R0-F1
#
_entry.id   AF-A0A554K7R0-F1
#
_cell.length_a   1.000
_cell.length_b   1.000
_cell.length_c   1.000
_cell.angle_alpha   90.00
_cell.angle_beta   90.00
_cell.angle_gamma   90.00
#
_symmetry.space_group_name_H-M   'P 1'
#
loop_
_entity.id
_entity.type
_entity.pdbx_description
1 polymer ?
#
loop_
_entity_poly.entity_id
_entity_poly.type
_entity_poly.pdbx_seq_one_letter_code
_entity_poly.pdbx_strand_id
1 'polypeptide(L)'
;MFKETMNKTIHIGSLKVGGDNPAIFIAELGVNIFPAEYKTDNPVRELIENAKKMIDQAVRAGAHIAKFQTFVAERLIRVKAPKAAYQDRNIGTVKSQFDMLKELELTSEVAKELKAYCEEKGIIFLSTAYDPVAVDELEELGVLAYKLASIETVNHPLIRRTAQTGKPVILSVGLANETEVMAAVSAFRDEAEKSKTSPDNLILLQCNTNYPAHPEDQNLRAMESLRKYVSVVGFSDHTEGPISSIAAAALGAKVFERHFTDDKTRNGPDHKASMEPQEFKEFVDAVCVVEKALGTPEIHPRGGELENITGMRKSICAVVDIKKGEIITASHIGAKRPGNGVYAMDGNLARIIGKKAKRDILFDENVTFAD
;
A
#
# COMPACT_ATOMS: atom_id res chain seq x y z
N MET A 1 20.09 -3.29 -13.56
CA MET A 1 19.82 -1.93 -13.07
C MET A 1 18.39 -1.73 -12.54
N PHE A 2 17.30 -1.75 -13.33
CA PHE A 2 15.93 -1.53 -12.77
C PHE A 2 15.40 -2.59 -11.78
N LYS A 3 15.88 -3.85 -11.87
CA LYS A 3 15.50 -4.90 -10.89
C LYS A 3 16.23 -4.79 -9.55
N GLU A 4 17.39 -4.14 -9.49
CA GLU A 4 18.19 -4.03 -8.25
C GLU A 4 17.64 -2.96 -7.29
N THR A 5 16.91 -1.96 -7.79
CA THR A 5 16.32 -0.90 -6.96
C THR A 5 15.05 -1.31 -6.22
N MET A 6 14.33 -2.35 -6.68
CA MET A 6 13.03 -2.76 -6.11
C MET A 6 13.14 -3.58 -4.80
N ASN A 7 14.33 -4.11 -4.48
CA ASN A 7 14.54 -4.97 -3.32
C ASN A 7 15.14 -4.24 -2.10
N LYS A 8 15.24 -2.90 -2.15
CA LYS A 8 15.73 -2.15 -0.99
C LYS A 8 14.67 -2.10 0.10
N THR A 9 15.13 -2.22 1.34
CA THR A 9 14.32 -2.09 2.54
C THR A 9 14.68 -0.77 3.25
N ILE A 10 13.67 0.04 3.54
CA ILE A 10 13.78 1.24 4.37
C ILE A 10 13.28 0.89 5.77
N HIS A 11 13.99 1.36 6.80
CA HIS A 11 13.64 1.09 8.19
C HIS A 11 12.96 2.29 8.83
N ILE A 12 11.74 2.11 9.36
CA ILE A 12 11.06 3.09 10.20
C ILE A 12 10.91 2.46 11.59
N GLY A 13 11.85 2.76 12.48
CA GLY A 13 11.97 2.00 13.74
C GLY A 13 12.20 0.52 13.48
N SER A 14 11.31 -0.33 14.01
CA SER A 14 11.33 -1.78 13.78
C SER A 14 10.68 -2.21 12.45
N LEU A 15 9.94 -1.33 11.78
CA LEU A 15 9.25 -1.64 10.53
C LEU A 15 10.24 -1.73 9.37
N LYS A 16 10.10 -2.77 8.56
CA LYS A 16 10.82 -2.97 7.30
C LYS A 16 9.88 -2.66 6.15
N VAL A 17 10.21 -1.65 5.35
CA VAL A 17 9.33 -1.15 4.29
C VAL A 17 9.99 -1.35 2.93
N GLY A 18 9.27 -1.93 1.96
CA GLY A 18 9.78 -2.21 0.61
C GLY A 18 10.23 -3.66 0.41
N GLY A 19 10.68 -3.98 -0.82
CA GLY A 19 11.08 -5.34 -1.20
C GLY A 19 9.97 -6.38 -0.95
N ASP A 20 10.37 -7.55 -0.46
CA ASP A 20 9.45 -8.66 -0.16
C ASP A 20 8.78 -8.54 1.23
N ASN A 21 9.03 -7.45 1.96
CA ASN A 21 8.37 -7.23 3.25
C ASN A 21 6.86 -6.93 3.04
N PRO A 22 6.00 -7.29 4.00
CA PRO A 22 4.59 -6.92 3.99
C PRO A 22 4.39 -5.40 3.90
N ALA A 23 3.26 -4.99 3.34
CA ALA A 23 2.88 -3.59 3.33
C ALA A 23 2.64 -3.06 4.76
N ILE A 24 2.92 -1.77 4.96
CA ILE A 24 2.59 -1.07 6.20
C ILE A 24 1.38 -0.14 6.01
N PHE A 25 0.70 0.15 7.13
CA PHE A 25 -0.57 0.87 7.15
C PHE A 25 -0.49 2.06 8.08
N ILE A 26 -0.80 3.23 7.54
CA ILE A 26 -0.83 4.51 8.24
C ILE A 26 -2.29 4.91 8.43
N ALA A 27 -2.70 4.98 9.69
CA ALA A 27 -3.96 5.62 10.08
C ALA A 27 -3.69 7.13 10.21
N GLU A 28 -4.20 7.91 9.26
CA GLU A 28 -4.12 9.37 9.31
C GLU A 28 -5.23 9.91 10.23
N LEU A 29 -4.89 10.11 11.49
CA LEU A 29 -5.78 10.73 12.47
C LEU A 29 -5.86 12.24 12.22
N GLY A 30 -4.76 12.85 11.78
CA GLY A 30 -4.70 14.24 11.32
C GLY A 30 -5.40 15.20 12.27
N VAL A 31 -6.35 15.96 11.73
CA VAL A 31 -7.20 16.90 12.48
C VAL A 31 -8.52 16.29 12.99
N ASN A 32 -8.81 15.02 12.71
CA ASN A 32 -10.03 14.35 13.20
C ASN A 32 -10.00 14.07 14.71
N ILE A 33 -8.83 14.25 15.35
CA ILE A 33 -8.71 14.12 16.80
C ILE A 33 -9.39 15.26 17.56
N PHE A 34 -9.64 16.39 16.90
CA PHE A 34 -10.33 17.52 17.50
C PHE A 34 -11.83 17.19 17.62
N PRO A 35 -12.39 17.20 18.84
CA PRO A 35 -13.81 16.96 19.02
C PRO A 35 -14.62 18.10 18.39
N ALA A 36 -15.77 17.78 17.81
CA ALA A 36 -16.66 18.77 17.23
C ALA A 36 -17.15 19.79 18.28
N GLU A 37 -17.35 19.35 19.52
CA GLU A 37 -17.70 20.17 20.67
C GLU A 37 -16.99 19.65 21.91
N TYR A 38 -16.35 20.56 22.65
CA TYR A 38 -15.76 20.25 23.95
C TYR A 38 -16.86 20.23 25.02
N LYS A 39 -16.92 19.15 25.79
CA LYS A 39 -17.93 18.93 26.83
C LYS A 39 -17.45 19.32 28.21
N THR A 40 -16.16 19.66 28.33
CA THR A 40 -15.51 19.98 29.60
C THR A 40 -14.80 21.33 29.55
N ASP A 41 -14.56 21.92 30.72
CA ASP A 41 -13.77 23.15 30.85
C ASP A 41 -12.26 22.93 30.59
N ASN A 42 -11.85 21.70 30.23
CA ASN A 42 -10.46 21.36 29.90
C ASN A 42 -10.36 20.77 28.48
N PRO A 43 -10.38 21.62 27.44
CA PRO A 43 -10.39 21.17 26.05
C PRO A 43 -9.14 20.36 25.68
N VAL A 44 -7.97 20.72 26.23
CA VAL A 44 -6.72 20.00 25.95
C VAL A 44 -6.77 18.56 26.43
N ARG A 45 -7.29 18.33 27.64
CA ARG A 45 -7.45 16.99 28.18
C ARG A 45 -8.43 16.16 27.34
N GLU A 46 -9.56 16.75 26.96
CA GLU A 46 -10.58 16.06 26.16
C GLU A 46 -10.06 15.71 24.75
N LEU A 47 -9.30 16.61 24.12
CA LEU A 47 -8.57 16.35 22.86
C LEU A 47 -7.64 15.14 23.00
N ILE A 48 -6.80 15.12 24.04
CA ILE A 48 -5.88 14.01 24.29
C ILE A 48 -6.64 12.70 24.53
N GLU A 49 -7.69 12.72 25.34
CA GLU A 49 -8.50 11.52 25.62
C GLU A 49 -9.18 11.00 24.34
N ASN A 50 -9.65 11.89 23.45
CA ASN A 50 -10.20 11.50 22.15
C ASN A 50 -9.12 10.89 21.24
N ALA A 51 -7.97 11.56 21.11
CA ALA A 51 -6.84 11.06 20.33
C ALA A 51 -6.35 9.70 20.81
N LYS A 52 -6.23 9.48 22.13
CA LYS A 52 -5.86 8.18 22.73
C LYS A 52 -6.85 7.07 22.37
N LYS A 53 -8.16 7.36 22.39
CA LYS A 53 -9.18 6.40 21.94
C LYS A 53 -9.02 6.05 20.46
N MET A 54 -8.77 7.04 19.61
CA MET A 54 -8.54 6.81 18.18
C MET A 54 -7.25 6.02 17.92
N ILE A 55 -6.18 6.27 18.69
CA ILE A 55 -4.94 5.46 18.64
C ILE A 55 -5.25 4.00 19.01
N ASP A 56 -5.97 3.76 20.11
CA ASP A 56 -6.39 2.40 20.51
C ASP A 56 -7.18 1.70 19.42
N GLN A 57 -8.08 2.42 18.74
CA GLN A 57 -8.86 1.88 17.63
C GLN A 57 -7.99 1.58 16.40
N ALA A 58 -7.06 2.46 16.05
CA ALA A 58 -6.13 2.26 14.94
C ALA A 58 -5.24 1.02 15.17
N VAL A 59 -4.73 0.84 16.39
CA VAL A 59 -3.96 -0.35 16.78
C VAL A 59 -4.79 -1.62 16.61
N ARG A 60 -6.04 -1.63 17.13
CA ARG A 60 -6.94 -2.79 16.97
C ARG A 60 -7.31 -3.08 15.52
N ALA A 61 -7.34 -2.05 14.67
CA ALA A 61 -7.60 -2.17 13.24
C ALA A 61 -6.38 -2.64 12.43
N GLY A 62 -5.19 -2.77 13.06
CA GLY A 62 -3.97 -3.25 12.40
C GLY A 62 -3.10 -2.15 11.79
N ALA A 63 -3.28 -0.89 12.19
CA ALA A 63 -2.38 0.19 11.79
C ALA A 63 -0.99 0.00 12.42
N HIS A 64 0.05 0.28 11.63
CA HIS A 64 1.45 0.28 12.10
C HIS A 64 1.90 1.68 12.55
N ILE A 65 1.25 2.72 12.02
CA ILE A 65 1.59 4.12 12.24
C ILE A 65 0.30 4.90 12.50
N ALA A 66 0.28 5.70 13.57
CA ALA A 66 -0.72 6.74 13.79
C ALA A 66 -0.11 8.08 13.36
N LYS A 67 -0.73 8.74 12.39
CA LYS A 67 -0.24 9.98 11.80
C LYS A 67 -1.08 11.20 12.21
N PHE A 68 -0.37 12.28 12.54
CA PHE A 68 -0.90 13.57 12.93
C PHE A 68 -0.40 14.67 11.98
N GLN A 69 -0.79 15.92 12.24
CA GLN A 69 -0.33 17.09 11.48
C GLN A 69 0.25 18.12 12.45
N THR A 70 1.49 18.55 12.20
CA THR A 70 2.19 19.55 13.01
C THR A 70 2.40 20.79 12.15
N PHE A 71 1.59 21.82 12.40
CA PHE A 71 1.67 23.09 11.71
C PHE A 71 1.34 24.25 12.67
N VAL A 72 1.83 25.42 12.30
CA VAL A 72 1.41 26.71 12.84
C VAL A 72 0.81 27.50 11.69
N ALA A 73 -0.45 27.90 11.83
CA ALA A 73 -1.24 28.54 10.78
C ALA A 73 -0.55 29.79 10.23
N GLU A 74 0.09 30.60 11.08
CA GLU A 74 0.85 31.79 10.69
C GLU A 74 2.07 31.49 9.79
N ARG A 75 2.64 30.29 9.91
CA ARG A 75 3.77 29.83 9.07
C ARG A 75 3.27 29.13 7.80
N LEU A 76 2.15 28.42 7.91
CA LEU A 76 1.60 27.58 6.85
C LEU A 76 0.89 28.39 5.77
N ILE A 77 0.07 29.38 6.16
CA ILE A 77 -0.86 30.01 5.22
C ILE A 77 -0.96 31.52 5.38
N ARG A 78 -1.17 32.20 4.24
CA ARG A 78 -1.50 33.63 4.24
C ARG A 78 -2.90 33.83 4.84
N VAL A 79 -3.07 34.86 5.65
CA VAL A 79 -4.34 35.22 6.33
C VAL A 79 -5.55 35.28 5.37
N LYS A 80 -5.34 35.72 4.13
CA LYS A 80 -6.40 35.85 3.11
C LYS A 80 -6.43 34.72 2.07
N ALA A 81 -5.76 33.60 2.33
CA ALA A 81 -5.79 32.47 1.40
C ALA A 81 -7.22 31.92 1.28
N PRO A 82 -7.71 31.64 0.06
CA PRO A 82 -8.99 30.99 -0.12
C PRO A 82 -8.92 29.52 0.34
N LYS A 83 -10.03 28.99 0.87
CA LYS A 83 -10.14 27.56 1.16
C LYS A 83 -10.08 26.74 -0.12
N ALA A 84 -9.65 25.48 0.00
CA ALA A 84 -9.80 24.53 -1.09
C ALA A 84 -11.30 24.24 -1.32
N ALA A 85 -11.69 24.00 -2.57
CA ALA A 85 -13.10 23.80 -2.93
C ALA A 85 -13.78 22.65 -2.15
N TYR A 86 -13.04 21.59 -1.81
CA TYR A 86 -13.59 20.49 -1.03
C TYR A 86 -13.88 20.89 0.43
N GLN A 87 -13.09 21.80 1.01
CA GLN A 87 -13.31 22.29 2.37
C GLN A 87 -14.58 23.11 2.44
N ASP A 88 -14.80 24.02 1.47
CA ASP A 88 -16.07 24.77 1.38
C ASP A 88 -17.28 23.83 1.30
N ARG A 89 -17.18 22.73 0.54
CA ARG A 89 -18.24 21.70 0.46
C ARG A 89 -18.45 20.94 1.77
N ASN A 90 -17.39 20.69 2.53
CA ASN A 90 -17.45 19.85 3.73
C ASN A 90 -17.87 20.59 4.98
N ILE A 91 -17.40 21.83 5.18
CA ILE A 91 -17.58 22.63 6.41
C ILE A 91 -18.32 23.96 6.20
N GLY A 92 -18.61 24.37 4.96
CA GLY A 92 -19.28 25.62 4.64
C GLY A 92 -18.36 26.86 4.61
N THR A 93 -18.96 28.04 4.38
CA THR A 93 -18.24 29.30 4.04
C THR A 93 -17.99 30.23 5.23
N VAL A 94 -18.25 29.79 6.47
CA VAL A 94 -18.36 30.69 7.64
C VAL A 94 -17.01 31.29 8.09
N LYS A 95 -15.88 30.64 7.81
CA LYS A 95 -14.53 31.08 8.24
C LYS A 95 -13.49 31.01 7.10
N SER A 96 -12.40 31.80 7.23
CA SER A 96 -11.24 31.71 6.33
C SER A 96 -10.46 30.41 6.56
N GLN A 97 -9.57 30.03 5.62
CA GLN A 97 -8.73 28.84 5.82
C GLN A 97 -7.78 29.01 7.01
N PHE A 98 -7.27 30.23 7.23
CA PHE A 98 -6.41 30.57 8.35
C PHE A 98 -7.13 30.33 9.68
N ASP A 99 -8.35 30.86 9.85
CA ASP A 99 -9.10 30.72 11.12
C ASP A 99 -9.41 29.25 11.44
N MET A 100 -9.76 28.47 10.42
CA MET A 100 -9.98 27.02 10.57
C MET A 100 -8.71 26.30 11.01
N LEU A 101 -7.57 26.56 10.36
CA LEU A 101 -6.30 25.92 10.71
C LEU A 101 -5.83 26.34 12.10
N LYS A 102 -6.04 27.60 12.49
CA LYS A 102 -5.65 28.10 13.81
C LYS A 102 -6.30 27.33 14.95
N GLU A 103 -7.54 26.87 14.76
CA GLU A 103 -8.29 26.07 15.74
C GLU A 103 -7.80 24.60 15.81
N LEU A 104 -7.01 24.16 14.85
CA LEU A 104 -6.56 22.77 14.67
C LEU A 104 -5.04 22.60 14.91
N GLU A 105 -4.38 23.59 15.52
CA GLU A 105 -2.97 23.50 15.88
C GLU A 105 -2.74 22.57 17.07
N LEU A 106 -1.77 21.67 16.94
CA LEU A 106 -1.28 20.86 18.05
C LEU A 106 -0.16 21.58 18.78
N THR A 107 -0.32 21.75 20.10
CA THR A 107 0.79 22.24 20.92
C THR A 107 1.87 21.17 21.07
N SER A 108 3.10 21.61 21.38
CA SER A 108 4.23 20.71 21.60
C SER A 108 3.96 19.72 22.74
N GLU A 109 3.29 20.16 23.81
CA GLU A 109 2.93 19.33 24.97
C GLU A 109 1.96 18.21 24.57
N VAL A 110 0.94 18.52 23.77
CA VAL A 110 -0.02 17.53 23.26
C VAL A 110 0.71 16.53 22.37
N ALA A 111 1.53 17.00 21.42
CA ALA A 111 2.29 16.11 20.54
C ALA A 111 3.20 15.16 21.34
N LYS A 112 3.84 15.67 22.40
CA LYS A 112 4.72 14.89 23.29
C LYS A 112 3.95 13.80 24.04
N GLU A 113 2.76 14.13 24.56
CA GLU A 113 1.91 13.15 25.24
C GLU A 113 1.36 12.09 24.28
N LEU A 114 0.94 12.48 23.08
CA LEU A 114 0.44 11.54 22.07
C LEU A 114 1.54 10.61 21.57
N LYS A 115 2.76 11.11 21.36
CA LYS A 115 3.90 10.26 21.00
C LYS A 115 4.21 9.24 22.09
N ALA A 116 4.27 9.65 23.36
CA ALA A 116 4.50 8.74 24.47
C ALA A 116 3.41 7.64 24.55
N TYR A 117 2.16 8.01 24.28
CA TYR A 117 1.08 7.04 24.23
C TYR A 117 1.17 6.07 23.04
N CYS A 118 1.56 6.56 21.86
CA CYS A 118 1.84 5.68 20.71
C CYS A 118 2.93 4.66 21.04
N GLU A 119 4.01 5.09 21.71
CA GLU A 119 5.09 4.20 22.16
C GLU A 119 4.60 3.14 23.16
N GLU A 120 3.77 3.54 24.15
CA GLU A 120 3.12 2.62 25.09
C GLU A 120 2.30 1.54 24.36
N LYS A 121 1.62 1.92 23.28
CA LYS A 121 0.76 1.04 22.49
C LYS A 121 1.48 0.26 21.40
N GLY A 122 2.78 0.49 21.22
CA GLY A 122 3.58 -0.18 20.20
C GLY A 122 3.24 0.23 18.77
N ILE A 123 2.69 1.43 18.56
CA ILE A 123 2.43 2.02 17.24
C ILE A 123 3.36 3.21 17.03
N ILE A 124 3.84 3.42 15.80
CA ILE A 124 4.75 4.52 15.51
C ILE A 124 3.96 5.83 15.42
N PHE A 125 4.40 6.85 16.15
CA PHE A 125 3.95 8.22 15.96
C PHE A 125 4.62 8.82 14.72
N LEU A 126 3.81 9.34 13.80
CA LEU A 126 4.25 10.10 12.63
C LEU A 126 3.53 11.44 12.58
N SER A 127 4.16 12.47 12.03
CA SER A 127 3.48 13.74 11.77
C SER A 127 3.87 14.32 10.42
N THR A 128 2.94 15.03 9.79
CA THR A 128 3.21 15.86 8.62
C THR A 128 3.88 17.16 9.04
N ALA A 129 5.06 17.44 8.49
CA ALA A 129 5.73 18.74 8.61
C ALA A 129 5.39 19.63 7.41
N TYR A 130 5.15 20.92 7.67
CA TYR A 130 4.80 21.89 6.62
C TYR A 130 5.82 23.00 6.43
N ASP A 131 6.81 23.10 7.33
CA ASP A 131 7.87 24.08 7.24
C ASP A 131 9.15 23.57 7.95
N PRO A 132 10.34 24.13 7.67
CA PRO A 132 11.59 23.69 8.29
C PRO A 132 11.60 23.77 9.83
N VAL A 133 10.89 24.72 10.44
CA VAL A 133 10.80 24.83 11.91
C VAL A 133 9.99 23.67 12.46
N ALA A 134 8.91 23.26 11.79
CA ALA A 134 8.16 22.05 12.16
C ALA A 134 9.04 20.78 12.07
N VAL A 135 10.01 20.73 11.16
CA VAL A 135 11.00 19.63 11.13
C VAL A 135 11.87 19.63 12.38
N ASP A 136 12.35 20.80 12.82
CA ASP A 136 13.15 20.95 14.04
C ASP A 136 12.35 20.56 15.29
N GLU A 137 11.11 21.02 15.41
CA GLU A 137 10.17 20.66 16.49
C GLU A 137 9.96 19.13 16.56
N LEU A 138 9.82 18.47 15.40
CA LEU A 138 9.69 17.01 15.33
C LEU A 138 11.01 16.26 15.61
N GLU A 139 12.17 16.85 15.30
CA GLU A 139 13.47 16.31 15.71
C GLU A 139 13.62 16.30 17.23
N GLU A 140 13.27 17.40 17.89
CA GLU A 140 13.28 17.50 19.35
C GLU A 140 12.32 16.51 20.01
N LEU A 141 11.17 16.25 19.37
CA LEU A 141 10.22 15.24 19.79
C LEU A 141 10.74 13.80 19.57
N GLY A 142 11.74 13.62 18.71
CA GLY A 142 12.38 12.32 18.45
C GLY A 142 11.54 11.41 17.54
N VAL A 143 10.91 11.94 16.50
CA VAL A 143 10.16 11.12 15.52
C VAL A 143 11.08 10.19 14.73
N LEU A 144 10.54 9.08 14.23
CA LEU A 144 11.32 8.06 13.51
C LEU A 144 11.34 8.25 11.99
N ALA A 145 10.43 9.07 11.46
CA ALA A 145 10.30 9.40 10.05
C ALA A 145 9.47 10.69 9.89
N TYR A 146 9.44 11.23 8.67
CA TYR A 146 8.62 12.38 8.31
C TYR A 146 7.57 12.05 7.28
N LYS A 147 6.42 12.72 7.39
CA LYS A 147 5.47 12.84 6.28
C LYS A 147 5.58 14.24 5.67
N LEU A 148 5.56 14.30 4.34
CA LEU A 148 5.34 15.53 3.57
C LEU A 148 4.05 15.36 2.73
N ALA A 149 3.17 16.36 2.80
CA ALA A 149 1.92 16.37 2.05
C ALA A 149 2.14 16.62 0.55
N SER A 150 1.15 16.28 -0.27
CA SER A 150 1.18 16.48 -1.73
C SER A 150 1.58 17.90 -2.17
N ILE A 151 1.08 18.90 -1.45
CA ILE A 151 1.37 20.32 -1.71
C ILE A 151 2.85 20.68 -1.52
N GLU A 152 3.58 19.90 -0.73
CA GLU A 152 4.99 20.16 -0.40
C GLU A 152 5.94 19.58 -1.46
N THR A 153 5.44 18.89 -2.49
CA THR A 153 6.27 18.35 -3.58
C THR A 153 7.13 19.42 -4.24
N VAL A 154 6.61 20.65 -4.36
CA VAL A 154 7.32 21.80 -4.93
C VAL A 154 8.08 22.64 -3.90
N ASN A 155 8.03 22.26 -2.61
CA ASN A 155 8.70 22.96 -1.52
C ASN A 155 10.10 22.36 -1.26
N HIS A 156 11.01 22.60 -2.20
CA HIS A 156 12.37 22.03 -2.12
C HIS A 156 13.15 22.41 -0.85
N PRO A 157 13.04 23.63 -0.27
CA PRO A 157 13.66 23.93 1.02
C PRO A 157 13.25 22.97 2.15
N LEU A 158 11.96 22.64 2.25
CA LEU A 158 11.45 21.69 3.24
C LEU A 158 11.96 20.26 2.96
N ILE A 159 11.90 19.82 1.70
CA ILE A 159 12.41 18.50 1.28
C ILE A 159 13.89 18.36 1.66
N ARG A 160 14.72 19.37 1.35
CA ARG A 160 16.14 19.41 1.73
C ARG A 160 16.32 19.34 3.24
N ARG A 161 15.57 20.12 4.01
CA ARG A 161 15.64 20.10 5.47
C ARG A 161 15.36 18.69 6.02
N THR A 162 14.37 17.97 5.49
CA THR A 162 14.12 16.58 5.92
C THR A 162 15.24 15.63 5.51
N ALA A 163 15.82 15.77 4.32
CA ALA A 163 16.95 14.94 3.86
C ALA A 163 18.20 15.05 4.77
N GLN A 164 18.46 16.25 5.31
CA GLN A 164 19.58 16.50 6.24
C GLN A 164 19.51 15.67 7.52
N THR A 165 18.31 15.29 7.96
CA THR A 165 18.11 14.49 9.20
C THR A 165 18.60 13.06 9.03
N GLY A 166 18.65 12.57 7.79
CA GLY A 166 18.93 11.17 7.45
C GLY A 166 17.84 10.19 7.85
N LYS A 167 16.69 10.64 8.35
CA LYS A 167 15.53 9.80 8.65
C LYS A 167 14.72 9.51 7.38
N PRO A 168 13.93 8.41 7.35
CA PRO A 168 12.98 8.14 6.29
C PRO A 168 11.99 9.30 6.08
N VAL A 169 11.67 9.57 4.82
CA VAL A 169 10.70 10.58 4.42
C VAL A 169 9.65 9.95 3.51
N ILE A 170 8.38 10.12 3.85
CA ILE A 170 7.23 9.71 3.06
C ILE A 170 6.65 10.96 2.42
N LEU A 171 6.75 11.10 1.10
CA LEU A 171 6.24 12.24 0.34
C LEU A 171 5.04 11.79 -0.51
N SER A 172 3.85 12.34 -0.27
CA SER A 172 2.75 12.20 -1.23
C SER A 172 3.03 13.10 -2.44
N VAL A 173 2.64 12.65 -3.64
CA VAL A 173 2.87 13.40 -4.90
C VAL A 173 1.58 13.71 -5.66
N GLY A 174 0.45 13.85 -4.94
CA GLY A 174 -0.77 14.37 -5.56
C GLY A 174 -0.56 15.80 -6.07
N LEU A 175 -1.35 16.24 -7.05
CA LEU A 175 -1.23 17.53 -7.76
C LEU A 175 0.03 17.69 -8.63
N ALA A 176 1.09 16.92 -8.38
CA ALA A 176 2.36 17.05 -9.06
C ALA A 176 2.36 16.39 -10.44
N ASN A 177 3.09 16.98 -11.39
CA ASN A 177 3.46 16.34 -12.65
C ASN A 177 4.85 15.65 -12.56
N GLU A 178 5.24 14.93 -13.60
CA GLU A 178 6.50 14.17 -13.61
C GLU A 178 7.74 15.06 -13.43
N THR A 179 7.76 16.27 -14.00
CA THR A 179 8.87 17.22 -13.84
C THR A 179 9.03 17.66 -12.39
N GLU A 180 7.91 17.94 -11.71
CA GLU A 180 7.91 18.34 -10.30
C GLU A 180 8.35 17.18 -9.39
N VAL A 181 7.87 15.96 -9.64
CA VAL A 181 8.33 14.75 -8.93
C VAL A 181 9.83 14.54 -9.11
N MET A 182 10.33 14.64 -10.35
CA MET A 182 11.76 14.51 -10.63
C MET A 182 12.57 15.57 -9.88
N ALA A 183 12.12 16.83 -9.88
CA ALA A 183 12.82 17.91 -9.20
C ALA A 183 12.83 17.74 -7.67
N ALA A 184 11.72 17.29 -7.08
CA ALA A 184 11.60 16.97 -5.66
C ALA A 184 12.58 15.85 -5.23
N VAL A 185 12.63 14.77 -6.03
CA VAL A 185 13.53 13.64 -5.78
C VAL A 185 14.99 14.05 -5.92
N SER A 186 15.34 14.85 -6.93
CA SER A 186 16.69 15.40 -7.07
C SER A 186 17.05 16.29 -5.88
N ALA A 187 16.16 17.19 -5.45
CA ALA A 187 16.40 18.04 -4.29
C ALA A 187 16.67 17.24 -3.01
N PHE A 188 15.95 16.13 -2.79
CA PHE A 188 16.19 15.23 -1.67
C PHE A 188 17.55 14.54 -1.78
N ARG A 189 17.87 13.97 -2.94
CA ARG A 189 19.09 13.19 -3.17
C ARG A 189 20.35 14.05 -3.08
N ASP A 190 20.34 15.22 -3.72
CA ASP A 190 21.48 16.16 -3.71
C ASP A 190 21.81 16.58 -2.27
N GLU A 191 20.78 16.88 -1.46
CA GLU A 191 20.99 17.27 -0.07
C GLU A 191 21.38 16.08 0.82
N ALA A 192 20.84 14.89 0.56
CA ALA A 192 21.25 13.67 1.26
C ALA A 192 22.73 13.36 1.00
N GLU A 193 23.19 13.45 -0.24
CA GLU A 193 24.61 13.29 -0.60
C GLU A 193 25.49 14.33 0.11
N LYS A 194 25.11 15.61 0.03
CA LYS A 194 25.82 16.71 0.69
C LYS A 194 25.90 16.53 2.21
N SER A 195 24.81 16.06 2.82
CA SER A 195 24.71 15.83 4.25
C SER A 195 25.25 14.47 4.69
N LYS A 196 25.73 13.65 3.75
CA LYS A 196 26.19 12.27 3.98
C LYS A 196 25.13 11.38 4.65
N THR A 197 23.87 11.59 4.30
CA THR A 197 22.74 10.75 4.69
C THR A 197 22.33 9.83 3.53
N SER A 198 21.39 8.91 3.77
CA SER A 198 20.99 7.93 2.76
C SER A 198 20.05 8.56 1.71
N PRO A 199 20.41 8.58 0.41
CA PRO A 199 19.53 9.05 -0.66
C PRO A 199 18.38 8.08 -0.95
N ASP A 200 18.41 6.87 -0.39
CA ASP A 200 17.38 5.84 -0.56
C ASP A 200 16.26 5.94 0.50
N ASN A 201 16.34 6.88 1.44
CA ASN A 201 15.36 7.04 2.52
C ASN A 201 14.06 7.75 2.10
N LEU A 202 13.85 7.99 0.80
CA LEU A 202 12.65 8.62 0.26
C LEU A 202 11.63 7.57 -0.22
N ILE A 203 10.40 7.67 0.27
CA ILE A 203 9.23 6.90 -0.12
C ILE A 203 8.25 7.84 -0.83
N LEU A 204 7.74 7.45 -1.99
CA LEU A 204 6.72 8.24 -2.71
C LEU A 204 5.34 7.58 -2.62
N LEU A 205 4.31 8.35 -2.29
CA LEU A 205 2.92 7.88 -2.34
C LEU A 205 2.19 8.48 -3.53
N GLN A 206 1.67 7.62 -4.41
CA GLN A 206 0.67 8.05 -5.39
C GLN A 206 -0.60 8.50 -4.65
N CYS A 207 -1.25 9.56 -5.12
CA CYS A 207 -2.37 10.18 -4.41
C CYS A 207 -3.19 11.08 -5.35
N ASN A 208 -4.50 11.19 -5.09
CA ASN A 208 -5.35 12.25 -5.62
C ASN A 208 -5.82 13.16 -4.47
N THR A 209 -5.62 14.49 -4.57
CA THR A 209 -5.93 15.45 -3.49
C THR A 209 -7.38 15.95 -3.56
N ASN A 210 -8.34 15.02 -3.59
CA ASN A 210 -9.77 15.28 -3.39
C ASN A 210 -10.29 14.44 -2.23
N TYR A 211 -11.29 14.94 -1.50
CA TYR A 211 -11.79 14.32 -0.27
C TYR A 211 -13.34 14.34 -0.26
N PRO A 212 -14.02 13.25 -0.66
CA PRO A 212 -13.44 12.04 -1.25
C PRO A 212 -12.99 12.23 -2.70
N ALA A 213 -12.07 11.38 -3.16
CA ALA A 213 -11.64 11.31 -4.55
C ALA A 213 -12.43 10.24 -5.33
N HIS A 214 -12.64 10.46 -6.63
CA HIS A 214 -13.28 9.46 -7.47
C HIS A 214 -12.29 8.36 -7.91
N PRO A 215 -12.72 7.10 -8.06
CA PRO A 215 -11.85 6.01 -8.51
C PRO A 215 -11.18 6.26 -9.87
N GLU A 216 -11.90 6.90 -10.80
CA GLU A 216 -11.39 7.24 -12.14
C GLU A 216 -10.22 8.25 -12.11
N ASP A 217 -10.13 9.06 -11.06
CA ASP A 217 -9.10 10.09 -10.91
C ASP A 217 -7.83 9.61 -10.20
N GLN A 218 -7.79 8.36 -9.71
CA GLN A 218 -6.66 7.86 -8.90
C GLN A 218 -5.37 7.65 -9.69
N ASN A 219 -5.51 7.27 -10.97
CA ASN A 219 -4.40 6.97 -11.87
C ASN A 219 -3.35 6.01 -11.24
N LEU A 220 -3.79 4.88 -10.69
CA LEU A 220 -2.93 3.96 -9.90
C LEU A 220 -1.70 3.44 -10.67
N ARG A 221 -1.77 3.34 -12.00
CA ARG A 221 -0.64 2.95 -12.85
C ARG A 221 0.53 3.94 -12.78
N ALA A 222 0.31 5.18 -12.36
CA ALA A 222 1.38 6.15 -12.10
C ALA A 222 2.42 5.63 -11.09
N MET A 223 2.04 4.71 -10.18
CA MET A 223 2.99 4.04 -9.28
C MET A 223 4.12 3.32 -10.04
N GLU A 224 3.86 2.78 -11.23
CA GLU A 224 4.90 2.19 -12.08
C GLU A 224 5.94 3.23 -12.53
N SER A 225 5.49 4.45 -12.84
CA SER A 225 6.39 5.56 -13.15
C SER A 225 7.17 6.02 -11.92
N LEU A 226 6.54 6.09 -10.75
CA LEU A 226 7.20 6.51 -9.50
C LEU A 226 8.37 5.58 -9.11
N ARG A 227 8.29 4.29 -9.45
CA ARG A 227 9.37 3.31 -9.19
C ARG A 227 10.67 3.58 -9.94
N LYS A 228 10.65 4.44 -10.96
CA LYS A 228 11.88 4.93 -11.61
C LYS A 228 12.68 5.85 -10.67
N TYR A 229 12.00 6.50 -9.73
CA TYR A 229 12.58 7.51 -8.86
C TYR A 229 12.91 6.98 -7.47
N VAL A 230 12.17 6.03 -6.93
CA VAL A 230 12.40 5.49 -5.57
C VAL A 230 12.24 3.98 -5.52
N SER A 231 12.85 3.34 -4.52
CA SER A 231 12.76 1.89 -4.28
C SER A 231 11.41 1.47 -3.66
N VAL A 232 10.75 2.39 -2.95
CA VAL A 232 9.50 2.12 -2.25
C VAL A 232 8.44 3.10 -2.71
N VAL A 233 7.36 2.55 -3.28
CA VAL A 233 6.16 3.30 -3.67
C VAL A 233 4.98 2.80 -2.84
N GLY A 234 4.14 3.73 -2.44
CA GLY A 234 2.89 3.45 -1.76
C GLY A 234 1.72 4.23 -2.34
N PHE A 235 0.61 4.23 -1.61
CA PHE A 235 -0.63 4.85 -2.03
C PHE A 235 -1.29 5.57 -0.84
N SER A 236 -1.57 6.87 -1.01
CA SER A 236 -2.35 7.68 -0.08
C SER A 236 -3.74 7.84 -0.69
N ASP A 237 -4.73 7.27 -0.03
CA ASP A 237 -6.04 7.01 -0.64
C ASP A 237 -7.14 7.80 0.06
N HIS A 238 -7.92 8.50 -0.76
CA HIS A 238 -9.04 9.33 -0.36
C HIS A 238 -10.35 8.90 -1.03
N THR A 239 -10.39 7.73 -1.68
CA THR A 239 -11.64 7.19 -2.24
C THR A 239 -12.53 6.61 -1.17
N GLU A 240 -13.83 6.53 -1.44
CA GLU A 240 -14.74 5.76 -0.59
C GLU A 240 -14.43 4.25 -0.69
N GLY A 241 -14.44 3.57 0.45
CA GLY A 241 -14.16 2.14 0.55
C GLY A 241 -12.70 1.74 0.21
N PRO A 242 -12.39 0.43 0.25
CA PRO A 242 -11.02 -0.07 0.15
C PRO A 242 -10.57 -0.44 -1.27
N ILE A 243 -11.45 -0.39 -2.26
CA ILE A 243 -11.22 -1.01 -3.58
C ILE A 243 -9.99 -0.45 -4.29
N SER A 244 -9.79 0.87 -4.27
CA SER A 244 -8.61 1.52 -4.87
C SER A 244 -7.32 1.06 -4.19
N SER A 245 -7.32 0.96 -2.87
CA SER A 245 -6.18 0.46 -2.09
C SER A 245 -5.87 -1.02 -2.36
N ILE A 246 -6.89 -1.87 -2.48
CA ILE A 246 -6.72 -3.28 -2.86
C ILE A 246 -6.10 -3.40 -4.25
N ALA A 247 -6.56 -2.60 -5.22
CA ALA A 247 -5.97 -2.55 -6.55
C ALA A 247 -4.51 -2.05 -6.51
N ALA A 248 -4.21 -1.05 -5.66
CA ALA A 248 -2.86 -0.57 -5.48
C ALA A 248 -1.92 -1.62 -4.86
N ALA A 249 -2.42 -2.46 -3.95
CA ALA A 249 -1.68 -3.63 -3.44
C ALA A 249 -1.34 -4.62 -4.54
N ALA A 250 -2.30 -4.94 -5.41
CA ALA A 250 -2.05 -5.81 -6.57
C ALA A 250 -1.01 -5.22 -7.55
N LEU A 251 -0.93 -3.89 -7.61
CA LEU A 251 0.09 -3.17 -8.38
C LEU A 251 1.43 -3.03 -7.65
N GLY A 252 1.58 -3.52 -6.42
CA GLY A 252 2.83 -3.55 -5.66
C GLY A 252 3.11 -2.33 -4.78
N ALA A 253 2.08 -1.65 -4.28
CA ALA A 253 2.25 -0.62 -3.24
C ALA A 253 2.68 -1.25 -1.90
N LYS A 254 3.59 -0.58 -1.17
CA LYS A 254 4.17 -1.08 0.10
C LYS A 254 3.89 -0.21 1.32
N VAL A 255 3.32 0.96 1.11
CA VAL A 255 2.86 1.86 2.17
C VAL A 255 1.47 2.30 1.80
N PHE A 256 0.53 2.21 2.73
CA PHE A 256 -0.81 2.70 2.53
C PHE A 256 -1.17 3.72 3.59
N GLU A 257 -1.79 4.81 3.17
CA GLU A 257 -2.28 5.88 4.04
C GLU A 257 -3.76 6.11 3.78
N ARG A 258 -4.55 6.08 4.87
CA ARG A 258 -6.00 6.36 4.86
C ARG A 258 -6.32 7.26 6.04
N HIS A 259 -7.14 8.28 5.81
CA HIS A 259 -7.73 9.04 6.91
C HIS A 259 -8.54 8.12 7.83
N PHE A 260 -8.47 8.38 9.13
CA PHE A 260 -9.06 7.54 10.17
C PHE A 260 -9.96 8.40 11.06
N THR A 261 -11.14 7.87 11.39
CA THR A 261 -12.10 8.53 12.27
C THR A 261 -12.77 7.52 13.19
N ASP A 262 -13.29 7.97 14.34
CA ASP A 262 -14.18 7.18 15.17
C ASP A 262 -15.63 7.20 14.64
N ASP A 263 -16.01 8.26 13.93
CA ASP A 263 -17.34 8.48 13.35
C ASP A 263 -17.23 9.41 12.11
N LYS A 264 -17.71 8.97 10.94
CA LYS A 264 -17.67 9.79 9.70
C LYS A 264 -18.70 10.90 9.65
N THR A 265 -19.73 10.84 10.50
CA THR A 265 -20.83 11.79 10.51
C THR A 265 -20.49 13.07 11.27
N ARG A 266 -19.37 13.08 12.00
CA ARG A 266 -18.85 14.25 12.72
C ARG A 266 -18.53 15.41 11.78
N ASN A 267 -18.73 16.62 12.30
CA ASN A 267 -18.30 17.85 11.63
C ASN A 267 -16.78 17.94 11.64
N GLY A 268 -16.21 18.19 10.47
CA GLY A 268 -14.78 18.39 10.28
C GLY A 268 -14.43 18.27 8.78
N PRO A 269 -13.25 18.76 8.38
CA PRO A 269 -12.89 18.79 6.96
C PRO A 269 -12.72 17.38 6.37
N ASP A 270 -12.27 16.41 7.17
CA ASP A 270 -11.75 15.13 6.69
C ASP A 270 -12.55 13.90 7.14
N HIS A 271 -13.47 14.01 8.11
CA HIS A 271 -14.27 12.88 8.61
C HIS A 271 -15.00 12.12 7.50
N LYS A 272 -15.59 12.83 6.53
CA LYS A 272 -16.33 12.21 5.41
C LYS A 272 -15.46 11.31 4.52
N ALA A 273 -14.19 11.65 4.34
CA ALA A 273 -13.25 10.88 3.52
C ALA A 273 -12.47 9.82 4.33
N SER A 274 -12.71 9.74 5.63
CA SER A 274 -12.02 8.83 6.55
C SER A 274 -12.60 7.41 6.51
N MET A 275 -11.88 6.46 7.09
CA MET A 275 -12.35 5.13 7.44
C MET A 275 -12.63 5.04 8.94
N GLU A 276 -13.72 4.38 9.30
CA GLU A 276 -13.99 3.95 10.67
C GLU A 276 -13.17 2.69 11.02
N PRO A 277 -13.04 2.33 12.31
CA PRO A 277 -12.14 1.26 12.74
C PRO A 277 -12.39 -0.09 12.06
N GLN A 278 -13.66 -0.45 11.86
CA GLN A 278 -14.04 -1.71 11.23
C GLN A 278 -13.70 -1.72 9.72
N GLU A 279 -13.96 -0.62 9.01
CA GLU A 279 -13.61 -0.50 7.59
C GLU A 279 -12.10 -0.48 7.38
N PHE A 280 -11.35 0.19 8.27
CA PHE A 280 -9.89 0.20 8.23
C PHE A 280 -9.34 -1.22 8.44
N LYS A 281 -9.93 -1.99 9.37
CA LYS A 281 -9.57 -3.39 9.57
C LYS A 281 -9.84 -4.24 8.32
N GLU A 282 -11.01 -4.08 7.71
CA GLU A 282 -11.37 -4.78 6.46
C GLU A 282 -10.43 -4.43 5.32
N PHE A 283 -10.04 -3.16 5.22
CA PHE A 283 -9.02 -2.68 4.30
C PHE A 283 -7.66 -3.37 4.53
N VAL A 284 -7.16 -3.38 5.77
CA VAL A 284 -5.89 -4.03 6.14
C VAL A 284 -5.92 -5.52 5.80
N ASP A 285 -6.98 -6.22 6.24
CA ASP A 285 -7.15 -7.65 6.00
C ASP A 285 -7.19 -7.97 4.49
N ALA A 286 -7.90 -7.16 3.70
CA ALA A 286 -7.99 -7.34 2.26
C ALA A 286 -6.64 -7.15 1.54
N VAL A 287 -5.87 -6.13 1.91
CA VAL A 287 -4.50 -5.95 1.36
C VAL A 287 -3.61 -7.13 1.73
N CYS A 288 -3.68 -7.62 2.97
CA CYS A 288 -2.90 -8.78 3.40
C CYS A 288 -3.27 -10.06 2.64
N VAL A 289 -4.55 -10.25 2.31
CA VAL A 289 -5.01 -11.37 1.47
C VAL A 289 -4.45 -11.23 0.05
N VAL A 290 -4.49 -10.04 -0.54
CA VAL A 290 -3.93 -9.80 -1.88
C VAL A 290 -2.43 -10.06 -1.91
N GLU A 291 -1.66 -9.56 -0.95
CA GLU A 291 -0.20 -9.79 -0.92
C GLU A 291 0.14 -11.29 -0.87
N LYS A 292 -0.63 -12.09 -0.11
CA LYS A 292 -0.47 -13.56 -0.08
C LYS A 292 -0.87 -14.23 -1.40
N ALA A 293 -1.88 -13.69 -2.09
CA ALA A 293 -2.41 -14.25 -3.32
C ALA A 293 -1.55 -13.96 -4.56
N LEU A 294 -0.78 -12.88 -4.58
CA LEU A 294 0.05 -12.47 -5.73
C LEU A 294 1.09 -13.52 -6.13
N GLY A 295 1.65 -14.26 -5.17
CA GLY A 295 2.57 -15.36 -5.45
C GLY A 295 3.82 -14.94 -6.23
N THR A 296 4.17 -15.69 -7.26
CA THR A 296 5.37 -15.47 -8.10
C THR A 296 5.01 -15.62 -9.57
N PRO A 297 5.83 -15.13 -10.53
CA PRO A 297 5.53 -15.27 -11.96
C PRO A 297 5.62 -16.71 -12.51
N GLU A 298 6.09 -17.68 -11.72
CA GLU A 298 6.26 -19.07 -12.16
C GLU A 298 4.92 -19.80 -12.35
N ILE A 299 4.75 -20.45 -13.50
CA ILE A 299 3.57 -21.25 -13.82
C ILE A 299 3.79 -22.69 -13.37
N HIS A 300 3.22 -23.06 -12.23
CA HIS A 300 3.22 -24.44 -11.75
C HIS A 300 2.05 -24.66 -10.77
N PRO A 301 1.58 -25.91 -10.61
CA PRO A 301 0.58 -26.24 -9.60
C PRO A 301 1.10 -25.94 -8.19
N ARG A 302 0.20 -25.54 -7.30
CA ARG A 302 0.52 -25.12 -5.92
C ARG A 302 -0.41 -25.73 -4.89
N GLY A 303 0.11 -25.89 -3.67
CA GLY A 303 -0.66 -26.37 -2.53
C GLY A 303 -1.39 -27.69 -2.83
N GLY A 304 -2.66 -27.76 -2.43
CA GLY A 304 -3.49 -28.96 -2.61
C GLY A 304 -3.74 -29.37 -4.07
N GLU A 305 -3.43 -28.53 -5.06
CA GLU A 305 -3.51 -28.94 -6.47
C GLU A 305 -2.52 -30.08 -6.79
N LEU A 306 -1.37 -30.13 -6.12
CA LEU A 306 -0.34 -31.16 -6.34
C LEU A 306 -0.89 -32.57 -6.07
N GLU A 307 -1.70 -32.72 -5.03
CA GLU A 307 -2.35 -33.99 -4.67
C GLU A 307 -3.40 -34.41 -5.71
N ASN A 308 -4.03 -33.42 -6.36
CA ASN A 308 -5.06 -33.63 -7.37
C ASN A 308 -4.50 -33.99 -8.75
N ILE A 309 -3.20 -33.81 -9.00
CA ILE A 309 -2.57 -34.05 -10.31
C ILE A 309 -2.91 -35.44 -10.83
N THR A 310 -2.65 -36.48 -10.04
CA THR A 310 -2.86 -37.87 -10.47
C THR A 310 -4.36 -38.15 -10.67
N GLY A 311 -5.22 -37.73 -9.75
CA GLY A 311 -6.65 -38.02 -9.82
C GLY A 311 -7.38 -37.27 -10.95
N MET A 312 -6.94 -36.05 -11.29
CA MET A 312 -7.65 -35.17 -12.21
C MET A 312 -7.06 -35.10 -13.61
N ARG A 313 -5.76 -35.38 -13.79
CA ARG A 313 -5.15 -35.45 -15.13
C ARG A 313 -5.52 -36.73 -15.85
N LYS A 314 -5.32 -36.71 -17.16
CA LYS A 314 -5.59 -37.82 -18.05
C LYS A 314 -4.30 -38.39 -18.61
N SER A 315 -4.24 -39.69 -18.78
CA SER A 315 -3.19 -40.41 -19.48
C SER A 315 -3.73 -41.00 -20.78
N ILE A 316 -2.82 -41.27 -21.72
CA ILE A 316 -3.14 -41.95 -22.97
C ILE A 316 -3.55 -43.38 -22.61
N CYS A 317 -4.73 -43.78 -23.04
CA CYS A 317 -5.23 -45.13 -22.92
C CYS A 317 -5.78 -45.61 -24.27
N ALA A 318 -5.92 -46.91 -24.44
CA ALA A 318 -6.60 -47.45 -25.61
C ALA A 318 -8.11 -47.20 -25.50
N VAL A 319 -8.75 -46.81 -26.61
CA VAL A 319 -10.23 -46.65 -26.71
C VAL A 319 -10.89 -47.78 -27.48
N VAL A 320 -10.08 -48.70 -27.99
CA VAL A 320 -10.43 -50.01 -28.56
C VAL A 320 -9.30 -50.97 -28.19
N ASP A 321 -9.51 -52.28 -28.28
CA ASP A 321 -8.41 -53.24 -28.19
C ASP A 321 -7.45 -53.05 -29.38
N ILE A 322 -6.14 -53.06 -29.12
CA ILE A 322 -5.08 -52.96 -30.13
C ILE A 322 -4.27 -54.25 -30.11
N LYS A 323 -4.15 -54.95 -31.24
CA LYS A 323 -3.44 -56.24 -31.30
C LYS A 323 -1.94 -56.06 -31.48
N LYS A 324 -1.16 -57.01 -30.97
CA LYS A 324 0.29 -57.10 -31.21
C LYS A 324 0.59 -57.04 -32.72
N GLY A 325 1.49 -56.14 -33.10
CA GLY A 325 1.93 -55.90 -34.46
C GLY A 325 1.11 -54.85 -35.22
N GLU A 326 -0.05 -54.45 -34.70
CA GLU A 326 -0.91 -53.42 -35.28
C GLU A 326 -0.29 -52.02 -35.15
N ILE A 327 -0.51 -51.17 -36.15
CA ILE A 327 -0.05 -49.78 -36.11
C ILE A 327 -1.00 -48.98 -35.22
N ILE A 328 -0.48 -48.36 -34.16
CA ILE A 328 -1.26 -47.48 -33.28
C ILE A 328 -1.62 -46.21 -34.05
N THR A 329 -2.92 -45.92 -34.18
CA THR A 329 -3.44 -44.73 -34.86
C THR A 329 -4.10 -43.79 -33.85
N ALA A 330 -4.42 -42.56 -34.28
CA ALA A 330 -5.14 -41.61 -33.45
C ALA A 330 -6.54 -42.12 -33.01
N SER A 331 -7.19 -42.97 -33.82
CA SER A 331 -8.48 -43.58 -33.47
C SER A 331 -8.37 -44.73 -32.47
N HIS A 332 -7.17 -45.27 -32.25
CA HIS A 332 -6.96 -46.37 -31.29
C HIS A 332 -6.80 -45.89 -29.86
N ILE A 333 -6.41 -44.63 -29.66
CA ILE A 333 -6.06 -44.08 -28.35
C ILE A 333 -6.91 -42.88 -27.99
N GLY A 334 -7.07 -42.64 -26.70
CA GLY A 334 -7.74 -41.47 -26.14
C GLY A 334 -7.06 -41.03 -24.85
N ALA A 335 -7.56 -39.96 -24.25
CA ALA A 335 -7.08 -39.48 -22.96
C ALA A 335 -8.16 -39.65 -21.89
N LYS A 336 -7.92 -40.55 -20.92
CA LYS A 336 -8.82 -40.83 -19.79
C LYS A 336 -8.08 -40.67 -18.46
N ARG A 337 -8.82 -40.43 -17.38
CA ARG A 337 -8.28 -40.39 -16.01
C ARG A 337 -8.01 -41.81 -15.51
N PRO A 338 -7.09 -42.01 -14.55
CA PRO A 338 -6.23 -41.02 -13.90
C PRO A 338 -4.99 -40.66 -14.72
N GLY A 339 -4.24 -39.65 -14.27
CA GLY A 339 -3.02 -39.15 -14.89
C GLY A 339 -1.77 -39.90 -14.45
N ASN A 340 -1.85 -41.24 -14.36
CA ASN A 340 -0.78 -42.12 -13.85
C ASN A 340 0.04 -42.81 -14.96
N GLY A 341 -0.26 -42.55 -16.22
CA GLY A 341 0.48 -42.99 -17.40
C GLY A 341 1.00 -41.82 -18.25
N VAL A 342 1.33 -42.09 -19.51
CA VAL A 342 1.86 -41.06 -20.43
C VAL A 342 0.80 -39.99 -20.72
N TYR A 343 1.12 -38.71 -20.57
CA TYR A 343 0.19 -37.63 -20.91
C TYR A 343 0.05 -37.46 -22.43
N ALA A 344 -1.17 -37.14 -22.89
CA ALA A 344 -1.51 -36.92 -24.29
C ALA A 344 -1.02 -35.58 -24.86
N MET A 345 0.25 -35.22 -24.58
CA MET A 345 0.92 -34.08 -25.21
C MET A 345 1.37 -34.47 -26.62
N ASP A 346 1.39 -33.53 -27.57
CA ASP A 346 1.75 -33.81 -28.98
C ASP A 346 3.09 -34.53 -29.13
N GLY A 347 4.10 -34.14 -28.35
CA GLY A 347 5.40 -34.82 -28.34
C GLY A 347 5.32 -36.29 -27.89
N ASN A 348 4.41 -36.63 -26.99
CA ASN A 348 4.18 -38.00 -26.55
C ASN A 348 3.33 -38.78 -27.56
N LEU A 349 2.29 -38.15 -28.12
CA LEU A 349 1.45 -38.75 -29.16
C LEU A 349 2.27 -39.07 -30.41
N ALA A 350 3.14 -38.18 -30.86
CA ALA A 350 4.04 -38.40 -32.00
C ALA A 350 5.02 -39.57 -31.79
N ARG A 351 5.30 -39.93 -30.53
CA ARG A 351 6.13 -41.09 -30.19
C ARG A 351 5.36 -42.41 -30.22
N ILE A 352 4.03 -42.37 -30.09
CA ILE A 352 3.14 -43.54 -30.00
C ILE A 352 2.44 -43.80 -31.35
N ILE A 353 1.86 -42.78 -31.96
CA ILE A 353 1.12 -42.89 -33.22
C ILE A 353 2.08 -43.26 -34.35
N GLY A 354 1.67 -44.23 -35.17
CA GLY A 354 2.47 -44.78 -36.27
C GLY A 354 3.45 -45.88 -35.83
N LYS A 355 3.55 -46.19 -34.53
CA LYS A 355 4.34 -47.34 -34.04
C LYS A 355 3.53 -48.63 -34.10
N LYS A 356 4.23 -49.77 -34.23
CA LYS A 356 3.61 -51.09 -34.12
C LYS A 356 3.58 -51.52 -32.66
N ALA A 357 2.42 -51.95 -32.16
CA ALA A 357 2.26 -52.45 -30.79
C ALA A 357 3.09 -53.73 -30.58
N LYS A 358 3.87 -53.80 -29.50
CA LYS A 358 4.74 -54.96 -29.20
C LYS A 358 4.00 -56.09 -28.48
N ARG A 359 2.82 -55.79 -27.95
CA ARG A 359 1.90 -56.69 -27.27
C ARG A 359 0.46 -56.28 -27.56
N ASP A 360 -0.49 -57.10 -27.14
CA ASP A 360 -1.89 -56.69 -27.08
C ASP A 360 -2.05 -55.61 -25.99
N ILE A 361 -2.80 -54.55 -26.31
CA ILE A 361 -3.18 -53.46 -25.40
C ILE A 361 -4.71 -53.45 -25.35
N LEU A 362 -5.28 -53.65 -24.18
CA LEU A 362 -6.74 -53.77 -24.03
C LEU A 362 -7.42 -52.41 -23.94
N PHE A 363 -8.70 -52.36 -24.28
CA PHE A 363 -9.57 -51.21 -24.02
C PHE A 363 -9.38 -50.69 -22.58
N ASP A 364 -9.29 -49.37 -22.42
CA ASP A 364 -9.04 -48.65 -21.17
C ASP A 364 -7.67 -48.87 -20.51
N GLU A 365 -6.79 -49.69 -21.10
CA GLU A 365 -5.43 -49.83 -20.62
C GLU A 365 -4.57 -48.61 -20.99
N ASN A 366 -3.69 -48.18 -20.09
CA ASN A 366 -2.71 -47.13 -20.38
C ASN A 366 -1.79 -47.55 -21.53
N VAL A 367 -1.55 -46.64 -22.47
CA VAL A 367 -0.55 -46.80 -23.53
C VAL A 367 0.73 -46.09 -23.09
N THR A 368 1.84 -46.83 -23.11
CA THR A 368 3.15 -46.36 -22.70
C THR A 368 4.11 -46.30 -23.90
N PHE A 369 5.31 -45.75 -23.70
CA PHE A 369 6.35 -45.79 -24.74
C PHE A 369 7.00 -47.17 -24.92
N ALA A 370 6.73 -48.11 -24.00
CA ALA A 370 7.27 -49.46 -24.06
C ALA A 370 6.41 -50.37 -24.94
N ASP A 371 5.10 -50.12 -24.98
CA ASP A 371 4.13 -50.78 -25.84
C ASP A 371 4.39 -50.51 -27.32
#